data_AF-A0AA37S6P4-F1
#
_entry.id   AF-A0AA37S6P4-F1
#
_cell.length_a   1.000
_cell.length_b   1.000
_cell.length_c   1.000
_cell.angle_alpha   90.00
_cell.angle_beta   90.00
_cell.angle_gamma   90.00
#
_symmetry.space_group_name_H-M   'P 1'
#
loop_
_entity.id
_entity.type
_entity.pdbx_description
1 polymer ?
#
loop_
_entity_poly.entity_id
_entity_poly.type
_entity_poly.pdbx_seq_one_letter_code
_entity_poly.pdbx_strand_id
1 'polypeptide(L)'
;MIRKLSGLLIVGFLLGCQNQVSGLEQNILDEQLLAAYSEFNESTQRSRSALLFDNDQQANTCESYWTLVKTHDLLETIENQLIKSEYLICDGLFILSEVELFPEVVDRTEIGAVLRSKLDLRSFPSSLKRLATEDSFTLASLFPEDTKFSGTNVVYDAEDWVYTLRVVAVLNINDNSDQDWLVQLSDEAKVGNYRSYSSFILYDVSSDTLTASSIY
;
A
#
# COMPACT_ATOMS: atom_id res chain seq x y z
N MET A 1 49.79 -57.48 3.84
CA MET A 1 48.67 -57.54 4.80
C MET A 1 48.21 -56.12 5.09
N ILE A 2 47.11 -55.73 4.44
CA ILE A 2 46.11 -54.68 4.74
C ILE A 2 46.60 -53.36 5.40
N ARG A 3 46.73 -52.30 4.58
CA ARG A 3 46.62 -50.90 5.02
C ARG A 3 45.14 -50.49 4.97
N LYS A 4 44.54 -50.13 6.11
CA LYS A 4 43.21 -49.50 6.17
C LYS A 4 43.35 -48.00 6.01
N LEU A 5 42.83 -47.47 4.90
CA LEU A 5 42.42 -46.07 4.76
C LEU A 5 41.05 -45.93 5.42
N SER A 6 40.92 -45.04 6.40
CA SER A 6 39.62 -44.58 6.89
C SER A 6 39.50 -43.10 6.55
N GLY A 7 38.55 -42.79 5.67
CA GLY A 7 38.26 -41.46 5.17
C GLY A 7 37.69 -40.54 6.24
N LEU A 8 38.17 -39.30 6.22
CA LEU A 8 37.67 -38.20 7.03
C LEU A 8 36.48 -37.59 6.28
N LEU A 9 35.27 -37.75 6.82
CA LEU A 9 34.04 -37.15 6.29
C LEU A 9 33.95 -35.71 6.80
N ILE A 10 34.22 -34.72 5.96
CA ILE A 10 34.02 -33.31 6.27
C ILE A 10 32.55 -32.98 6.02
N VAL A 11 31.78 -32.84 7.10
CA VAL A 11 30.42 -32.29 7.07
C VAL A 11 30.54 -30.77 6.97
N GLY A 12 30.38 -30.25 5.75
CA GLY A 12 30.26 -28.82 5.52
C GLY A 12 28.90 -28.33 6.00
N PHE A 13 28.87 -27.62 7.13
CA PHE A 13 27.73 -26.79 7.52
C PHE A 13 27.58 -25.67 6.49
N LEU A 14 26.54 -25.73 5.67
CA LEU A 14 26.06 -24.59 4.90
C LEU A 14 25.46 -23.59 5.90
N LEU A 15 26.26 -22.61 6.32
CA LEU A 15 25.77 -21.40 6.95
C LEU A 15 24.94 -20.67 5.89
N GLY A 16 23.61 -20.80 5.98
CA GLY A 16 22.71 -19.95 5.23
C GLY A 16 22.97 -18.50 5.65
N CYS A 17 23.37 -17.66 4.69
CA CYS A 17 23.34 -16.22 4.87
C CYS A 17 21.90 -15.82 5.13
N GLN A 18 21.56 -15.58 6.39
CA GLN A 18 20.35 -14.89 6.77
C GLN A 18 20.59 -13.43 6.36
N ASN A 19 20.11 -13.06 5.17
CA ASN A 19 20.13 -11.68 4.70
C ASN A 19 19.42 -10.83 5.77
N GLN A 20 20.19 -10.04 6.51
CA GLN A 20 19.63 -8.98 7.34
C GLN A 20 19.01 -7.98 6.38
N VAL A 21 17.70 -8.07 6.21
CA VAL A 21 16.83 -7.00 5.72
C VAL A 21 17.27 -5.73 6.45
N SER A 22 17.59 -4.68 5.68
CA SER A 22 18.09 -3.43 6.23
C SER A 22 17.08 -2.91 7.26
N GLY A 23 17.54 -2.30 8.35
CA GLY A 23 16.65 -1.80 9.41
C GLY A 23 15.54 -0.88 8.90
N LEU A 24 15.79 -0.17 7.80
CA LEU A 24 14.84 0.75 7.17
C LEU A 24 13.75 0.03 6.35
N GLU A 25 14.03 -1.14 5.77
CA GLU A 25 13.02 -1.92 5.04
C GLU A 25 11.88 -2.40 5.95
N GLN A 26 12.06 -2.34 7.28
CA GLN A 26 10.99 -2.55 8.26
C GLN A 26 9.89 -1.46 8.21
N ASN A 27 10.13 -0.34 7.52
CA ASN A 27 9.12 0.69 7.30
C ASN A 27 8.32 0.50 6.00
N ILE A 28 8.62 -0.54 5.22
CA ILE A 28 7.68 -1.09 4.24
C ILE A 28 6.83 -2.11 4.99
N LEU A 29 5.58 -1.74 5.28
CA LEU A 29 4.72 -2.45 6.22
C LEU A 29 3.93 -3.58 5.56
N ASP A 30 3.69 -3.48 4.24
CA ASP A 30 3.05 -4.52 3.45
C ASP A 30 4.08 -5.51 2.91
N GLU A 31 3.90 -6.79 3.22
CA GLU A 31 4.87 -7.85 2.86
C GLU A 31 4.98 -8.05 1.34
N GLN A 32 3.88 -7.85 0.59
CA GLN A 32 3.91 -7.99 -0.87
C GLN A 32 4.66 -6.81 -1.49
N LEU A 33 4.44 -5.59 -0.98
CA LEU A 33 5.20 -4.42 -1.38
C LEU A 33 6.68 -4.55 -1.06
N LEU A 34 7.03 -5.03 0.13
CA LEU A 34 8.42 -5.28 0.52
C LEU A 34 9.08 -6.28 -0.43
N ALA A 35 8.45 -7.43 -0.68
CA ALA A 35 8.97 -8.43 -1.60
C ALA A 35 9.14 -7.87 -3.02
N ALA A 36 8.15 -7.12 -3.51
CA ALA A 36 8.21 -6.50 -4.82
C ALA A 36 9.33 -5.45 -4.92
N TYR A 37 9.55 -4.68 -3.85
CA TYR A 37 10.59 -3.66 -3.76
C TYR A 37 11.99 -4.27 -3.74
N SER A 38 12.20 -5.36 -2.98
CA SER A 38 13.46 -6.10 -3.00
C SER A 38 13.80 -6.66 -4.40
N GLU A 39 12.79 -6.91 -5.23
CA GLU A 39 12.93 -7.35 -6.62
C GLU A 39 12.51 -6.24 -7.62
N PHE A 40 12.82 -4.98 -7.32
CA PHE A 40 12.28 -3.79 -8.03
C PHE A 40 12.26 -3.91 -9.56
N ASN A 41 13.40 -4.26 -10.17
CA ASN A 41 13.53 -4.36 -11.63
C ASN A 41 12.65 -5.47 -12.21
N GLU A 42 12.51 -6.62 -11.52
CA GLU A 42 11.64 -7.69 -11.99
C GLU A 42 10.17 -7.30 -11.79
N SER A 43 9.83 -6.78 -10.61
CA SER A 43 8.47 -6.39 -10.24
C SER A 43 7.88 -5.30 -11.15
N THR A 44 8.72 -4.37 -11.60
CA THR A 44 8.28 -3.27 -12.48
C THR A 44 8.06 -3.71 -13.94
N GLN A 45 8.79 -4.73 -14.39
CA GLN A 45 8.69 -5.31 -15.74
C GLN A 45 7.71 -6.48 -15.84
N ARG A 46 7.25 -7.02 -14.71
CA ARG A 46 6.30 -8.13 -14.65
C ARG A 46 5.03 -7.78 -15.40
N SER A 47 4.60 -8.68 -16.29
CA SER A 47 3.35 -8.55 -17.04
C SER A 47 2.15 -8.61 -16.11
N ARG A 48 1.14 -7.78 -16.39
CA ARG A 48 -0.12 -7.63 -15.65
C ARG A 48 -1.30 -7.60 -16.63
N SER A 49 -2.51 -7.68 -16.10
CA SER A 49 -3.72 -7.43 -16.88
C SER A 49 -3.68 -5.99 -17.44
N ALA A 50 -4.14 -5.79 -18.67
CA ALA A 50 -4.02 -4.50 -19.33
C ALA A 50 -4.98 -3.45 -18.74
N LEU A 51 -4.45 -2.30 -18.31
CA LEU A 51 -5.24 -1.12 -17.95
C LEU A 51 -5.35 -0.18 -19.14
N LEU A 52 -6.58 0.16 -19.53
CA LEU A 52 -6.85 1.09 -20.62
C LEU A 52 -6.96 2.53 -20.12
N PHE A 53 -6.37 3.48 -20.84
CA PHE A 53 -6.43 4.92 -20.55
C PHE A 53 -7.40 5.63 -21.50
N ASP A 54 -7.80 6.84 -21.15
CA ASP A 54 -8.75 7.67 -21.92
C ASP A 54 -8.29 8.03 -23.35
N ASN A 55 -7.00 7.84 -23.63
CA ASN A 55 -6.35 8.07 -24.92
C ASN A 55 -6.15 6.78 -25.75
N ASP A 56 -6.86 5.70 -25.40
CA ASP A 56 -6.77 4.36 -26.00
C ASP A 56 -5.43 3.63 -25.80
N GLN A 57 -4.48 4.19 -25.04
CA GLN A 57 -3.24 3.49 -24.67
C GLN A 57 -3.46 2.51 -23.53
N GLN A 58 -2.59 1.51 -23.42
CA GLN A 58 -2.68 0.47 -22.40
C GLN A 58 -1.38 0.33 -21.63
N ALA A 59 -1.50 0.18 -20.31
CA ALA A 59 -0.43 -0.30 -19.46
C ALA A 59 -0.61 -1.79 -19.19
N ASN A 60 0.47 -2.56 -19.24
CA ASN A 60 0.49 -3.98 -18.85
C ASN A 60 1.71 -4.33 -17.98
N THR A 61 2.44 -3.31 -17.51
CA THR A 61 3.56 -3.38 -16.58
C THR A 61 3.47 -2.16 -15.65
N CYS A 62 4.20 -2.18 -14.53
CA CYS A 62 4.23 -1.00 -13.67
C CYS A 62 4.90 0.19 -14.40
N GLU A 63 5.94 -0.04 -15.18
CA GLU A 63 6.65 1.04 -15.91
C GLU A 63 5.74 1.75 -16.93
N SER A 64 5.00 0.98 -17.74
CA SER A 64 4.03 1.55 -18.69
C SER A 64 2.91 2.28 -17.96
N TYR A 65 2.43 1.73 -16.85
CA TYR A 65 1.41 2.36 -16.00
C TYR A 65 1.86 3.71 -15.45
N TRP A 66 3.07 3.79 -14.87
CA TRP A 66 3.60 5.03 -14.31
C TRP A 66 3.79 6.12 -15.35
N THR A 67 4.18 5.73 -16.56
CA THR A 67 4.31 6.65 -17.69
C THR A 67 2.96 7.24 -18.07
N LEU A 68 1.92 6.42 -18.12
CA LEU A 68 0.59 6.83 -18.60
C LEU A 68 -0.21 7.60 -17.54
N VAL A 69 -0.19 7.15 -16.28
CA VAL A 69 -1.00 7.74 -15.19
C VAL A 69 -0.59 9.17 -14.83
N LYS A 70 0.61 9.59 -15.21
CA LYS A 70 1.08 10.99 -15.06
C LYS A 70 0.46 11.96 -16.07
N THR A 71 -0.08 11.47 -17.18
CA THR A 71 -0.53 12.33 -18.29
C THR A 71 -1.93 11.99 -18.78
N HIS A 72 -2.51 10.88 -18.35
CA HIS A 72 -3.80 10.37 -18.80
C HIS A 72 -4.59 9.78 -17.64
N ASP A 73 -5.90 9.97 -17.68
CA ASP A 73 -6.81 9.31 -16.75
C ASP A 73 -7.07 7.86 -17.19
N LEU A 74 -7.29 6.98 -16.23
CA LEU A 74 -7.76 5.62 -16.52
C LEU A 74 -9.16 5.70 -17.13
N LEU A 75 -9.40 4.94 -18.20
CA LEU A 75 -10.73 4.84 -18.77
C LEU A 75 -11.68 4.21 -17.75
N GLU A 76 -12.78 4.88 -17.42
CA GLU A 76 -13.73 4.40 -16.43
C GLU A 76 -14.57 3.22 -16.96
N THR A 77 -14.09 1.99 -16.72
CA THR A 77 -14.81 0.76 -17.04
C THR A 77 -14.79 -0.21 -15.86
N ILE A 78 -15.76 -1.13 -15.82
CA ILE A 78 -15.84 -2.18 -14.79
C ILE A 78 -14.58 -3.06 -14.80
N GLU A 79 -14.08 -3.38 -16.00
CA GLU A 79 -12.88 -4.19 -16.18
C GLU A 79 -11.64 -3.48 -15.65
N ASN A 80 -11.43 -2.20 -16.01
CA ASN A 80 -10.32 -1.42 -15.49
C ASN A 80 -10.37 -1.28 -13.97
N GLN A 81 -11.55 -1.06 -13.38
CA GLN A 81 -11.66 -0.97 -11.92
C GLN A 81 -11.28 -2.28 -11.23
N LEU A 82 -11.63 -3.43 -11.81
CA LEU A 82 -11.19 -4.73 -11.29
C LEU A 82 -9.66 -4.88 -11.39
N ILE A 83 -9.11 -4.58 -12.57
CA ILE A 83 -7.68 -4.71 -12.84
C ILE A 83 -6.83 -3.74 -12.00
N LYS A 84 -7.35 -2.55 -11.67
CA LYS A 84 -6.62 -1.51 -10.92
C LYS A 84 -6.05 -2.00 -9.59
N SER A 85 -6.69 -2.97 -8.95
CA SER A 85 -6.16 -3.63 -7.74
C SER A 85 -4.76 -4.23 -7.94
N GLU A 86 -4.44 -4.75 -9.14
CA GLU A 86 -3.12 -5.30 -9.49
C GLU A 86 -2.02 -4.22 -9.54
N TYR A 87 -2.40 -2.95 -9.66
CA TYR A 87 -1.51 -1.81 -9.87
C TYR A 87 -1.26 -0.99 -8.61
N LEU A 88 -1.98 -1.25 -7.50
CA LEU A 88 -1.67 -0.64 -6.19
C LEU A 88 -0.22 -0.92 -5.76
N ILE A 89 0.31 -2.09 -6.11
CA ILE A 89 1.72 -2.43 -5.90
C ILE A 89 2.66 -1.52 -6.71
N CYS A 90 2.25 -1.14 -7.92
CA CYS A 90 3.03 -0.26 -8.79
C CYS A 90 3.10 1.14 -8.18
N ASP A 91 1.99 1.67 -7.67
CA ASP A 91 1.96 2.95 -6.93
C ASP A 91 3.00 2.94 -5.81
N GLY A 92 3.00 1.89 -5.00
CA GLY A 92 3.96 1.75 -3.91
C GLY A 92 5.40 1.67 -4.37
N LEU A 93 5.69 0.89 -5.42
CA LEU A 93 7.04 0.79 -5.97
C LEU A 93 7.57 2.14 -6.44
N PHE A 94 6.77 2.91 -7.19
CA PHE A 94 7.25 4.19 -7.72
C PHE A 94 7.44 5.23 -6.62
N ILE A 95 6.52 5.34 -5.67
CA ILE A 95 6.69 6.23 -4.53
C ILE A 95 7.97 5.86 -3.76
N LEU A 96 8.17 4.58 -3.43
CA LEU A 96 9.37 4.11 -2.72
C LEU A 96 10.67 4.31 -3.51
N SER A 97 10.60 4.45 -4.84
CA SER A 97 11.77 4.74 -5.67
C SER A 97 12.14 6.22 -5.72
N GLU A 98 11.22 7.11 -5.35
CA GLU A 98 11.37 8.56 -5.44
C GLU A 98 11.59 9.22 -4.06
N VAL A 99 11.23 8.55 -2.97
CA VAL A 99 11.27 9.11 -1.61
C VAL A 99 12.01 8.21 -0.62
N GLU A 100 12.55 8.80 0.44
CA GLU A 100 13.22 8.04 1.50
C GLU A 100 12.21 7.41 2.47
N LEU A 101 12.59 6.26 3.04
CA LEU A 101 11.87 5.67 4.15
C LEU A 101 12.13 6.48 5.43
N PHE A 102 11.14 6.52 6.32
CA PHE A 102 11.33 7.15 7.62
C PHE A 102 12.52 6.51 8.37
N PRO A 103 13.41 7.28 9.02
CA PRO A 103 14.66 6.74 9.55
C PRO A 103 14.51 5.90 10.82
N GLU A 104 13.36 5.97 11.49
CA GLU A 104 13.10 5.24 12.75
C GLU A 104 12.10 4.09 12.55
N VAL A 105 12.28 3.00 13.31
CA VAL A 105 11.34 1.88 13.29
C VAL A 105 10.00 2.32 13.87
N VAL A 106 8.94 2.16 13.10
CA VAL A 106 7.60 2.60 13.50
C VAL A 106 6.86 1.52 14.30
N ASP A 107 6.25 1.92 15.41
CA ASP A 107 5.28 1.09 16.11
C ASP A 107 3.98 1.01 15.30
N ARG A 108 3.69 -0.20 14.83
CA ARG A 108 2.54 -0.48 13.95
C ARG A 108 1.23 -0.63 14.72
N THR A 109 1.26 -0.70 16.05
CA THR A 109 0.12 -1.10 16.88
C THR A 109 -1.05 -0.11 16.79
N GLU A 110 -0.75 1.17 16.68
CA GLU A 110 -1.74 2.26 16.74
C GLU A 110 -2.09 2.86 15.36
N ILE A 111 -1.41 2.46 14.28
CA ILE A 111 -1.59 3.06 12.95
C ILE A 111 -3.04 3.00 12.48
N GLY A 112 -3.69 1.85 12.61
CA GLY A 112 -5.10 1.69 12.28
C GLY A 112 -6.03 2.52 13.18
N ALA A 113 -5.69 2.68 14.47
CA ALA A 113 -6.47 3.54 15.36
C ALA A 113 -6.39 5.02 14.93
N VAL A 114 -5.22 5.47 14.50
CA VAL A 114 -4.99 6.82 13.97
C VAL A 114 -5.76 7.03 12.66
N LEU A 115 -5.66 6.10 11.70
CA LEU A 115 -6.44 6.17 10.45
C LEU A 115 -7.95 6.26 10.73
N ARG A 116 -8.47 5.42 11.63
CA ARG A 116 -9.90 5.40 11.99
C ARG A 116 -10.37 6.73 12.58
N SER A 117 -9.53 7.37 13.40
CA SER A 117 -9.93 8.52 14.20
C SER A 117 -9.63 9.87 13.57
N LYS A 118 -8.59 9.97 12.73
CA LYS A 118 -8.08 11.25 12.23
C LYS A 118 -8.23 11.48 10.73
N LEU A 119 -8.40 10.43 9.91
CA LEU A 119 -8.50 10.60 8.46
C LEU A 119 -9.82 11.25 8.06
N ASP A 120 -9.73 12.41 7.42
CA ASP A 120 -10.88 13.10 6.83
C ASP A 120 -11.30 12.44 5.52
N LEU A 121 -12.43 11.73 5.55
CA LEU A 121 -13.00 11.02 4.40
C LEU A 121 -13.50 11.96 3.30
N ARG A 122 -13.56 13.28 3.54
CA ARG A 122 -13.91 14.29 2.52
C ARG A 122 -12.74 14.59 1.60
N SER A 123 -11.50 14.34 2.04
CA SER A 123 -10.30 14.81 1.35
C SER A 123 -9.92 13.98 0.12
N PHE A 124 -10.55 12.82 -0.10
CA PHE A 124 -10.29 11.96 -1.27
C PHE A 124 -11.58 11.33 -1.80
N PRO A 125 -11.64 10.93 -3.08
CA PRO A 125 -12.81 10.26 -3.64
C PRO A 125 -13.04 8.88 -2.99
N SER A 126 -14.25 8.66 -2.48
CA SER A 126 -14.71 7.36 -1.99
C SER A 126 -16.24 7.32 -1.95
N SER A 127 -16.80 6.13 -1.78
CA SER A 127 -18.23 5.91 -1.52
C SER A 127 -18.68 6.57 -0.22
N LEU A 128 -17.80 6.61 0.80
CA LEU A 128 -18.09 7.18 2.11
C LEU A 128 -18.03 8.70 2.14
N LYS A 129 -17.38 9.35 1.17
CA LYS A 129 -17.26 10.81 1.07
C LYS A 129 -18.62 11.53 1.18
N ARG A 130 -19.68 10.92 0.62
CA ARG A 130 -21.04 11.50 0.61
C ARG A 130 -21.75 11.44 1.96
N LEU A 131 -21.27 10.58 2.87
CA LEU A 131 -21.83 10.42 4.21
C LEU A 131 -21.17 11.39 5.20
N ALA A 132 -19.97 11.88 4.87
CA ALA A 132 -19.24 12.83 5.69
C ALA A 132 -19.90 14.22 5.70
N THR A 133 -19.89 14.86 6.86
CA THR A 133 -20.42 16.21 7.15
C THR A 133 -19.37 17.03 7.89
N GLU A 134 -19.62 18.30 8.16
CA GLU A 134 -18.69 19.15 8.94
C GLU A 134 -18.44 18.59 10.36
N ASP A 135 -19.43 17.94 10.96
CA ASP A 135 -19.35 17.44 12.34
C ASP A 135 -19.02 15.94 12.44
N SER A 136 -19.00 15.22 11.30
CA SER A 136 -18.75 13.78 11.25
C SER A 136 -18.13 13.40 9.91
N PHE A 137 -16.82 13.25 9.88
CA PHE A 137 -16.04 13.07 8.65
C PHE A 137 -14.94 12.01 8.74
N THR A 138 -14.80 11.33 9.89
CA THR A 138 -13.86 10.20 10.08
C THR A 138 -14.62 8.90 10.26
N LEU A 139 -13.97 7.75 10.04
CA LEU A 139 -14.61 6.44 10.25
C LEU A 139 -15.09 6.27 11.71
N ALA A 140 -14.33 6.75 12.68
CA ALA A 140 -14.74 6.73 14.10
C ALA A 140 -16.04 7.52 14.34
N SER A 141 -16.21 8.66 13.66
CA SER A 141 -17.39 9.52 13.83
C SER A 141 -18.62 9.03 13.07
N LEU A 142 -18.43 8.38 11.91
CA LEU A 142 -19.53 7.90 11.07
C LEU A 142 -20.00 6.50 11.48
N PHE A 143 -19.06 5.62 11.84
CA PHE A 143 -19.29 4.19 12.08
C PHE A 143 -18.51 3.73 13.32
N PRO A 144 -18.86 4.24 14.52
CA PRO A 144 -18.09 4.00 15.73
C PRO A 144 -17.99 2.51 16.11
N GLU A 145 -19.07 1.75 15.91
CA GLU A 145 -19.19 0.33 16.28
C GLU A 145 -18.76 -0.63 15.14
N ASP A 146 -18.97 -0.21 13.89
CA ASP A 146 -18.80 -1.08 12.70
C ASP A 146 -17.41 -0.98 12.05
N THR A 147 -16.56 -0.08 12.56
CA THR A 147 -15.17 0.05 12.09
C THR A 147 -14.21 -0.69 13.02
N LYS A 148 -13.52 -1.69 12.48
CA LYS A 148 -12.45 -2.44 13.15
C LYS A 148 -11.09 -1.95 12.68
N PHE A 149 -10.09 -2.01 13.54
CA PHE A 149 -8.71 -1.72 13.18
C PHE A 149 -7.78 -2.78 13.78
N SER A 150 -6.66 -3.03 13.09
CA SER A 150 -5.63 -3.96 13.54
C SER A 150 -4.29 -3.65 12.87
N GLY A 151 -3.27 -3.36 13.67
CA GLY A 151 -1.96 -2.96 13.17
C GLY A 151 -2.08 -1.76 12.23
N THR A 152 -1.71 -1.96 10.96
CA THR A 152 -1.71 -0.93 9.92
C THR A 152 -3.04 -0.76 9.17
N ASN A 153 -4.07 -1.53 9.54
CA ASN A 153 -5.32 -1.64 8.80
C ASN A 153 -6.51 -1.08 9.56
N VAL A 154 -7.45 -0.52 8.79
CA VAL A 154 -8.81 -0.19 9.22
C VAL A 154 -9.80 -0.78 8.23
N VAL A 155 -10.82 -1.44 8.74
CA VAL A 155 -11.87 -2.07 7.93
C VAL A 155 -13.23 -1.63 8.47
N TYR A 156 -14.04 -1.05 7.60
CA TYR A 156 -15.47 -0.91 7.78
C TYR A 156 -16.17 -1.98 6.92
N ASP A 157 -16.87 -2.90 7.60
CA ASP A 157 -17.48 -4.08 7.00
C ASP A 157 -19.00 -4.05 7.27
N ALA A 158 -19.74 -3.44 6.36
CA ALA A 158 -21.19 -3.29 6.42
C ALA A 158 -21.90 -4.46 5.73
N GLU A 159 -23.23 -4.50 5.77
CA GLU A 159 -24.00 -5.58 5.12
C GLU A 159 -23.70 -5.71 3.61
N ASP A 160 -23.64 -4.58 2.89
CA ASP A 160 -23.48 -4.55 1.43
C ASP A 160 -22.13 -4.00 0.97
N TRP A 161 -21.23 -3.67 1.90
CA TRP A 161 -20.05 -2.86 1.60
C TRP A 161 -18.82 -3.28 2.40
N VAL A 162 -17.64 -3.25 1.77
CA VAL A 162 -16.36 -3.41 2.44
C VAL A 162 -15.47 -2.24 2.07
N TYR A 163 -14.95 -1.57 3.09
CA TYR A 163 -14.07 -0.42 2.95
C TYR A 163 -12.81 -0.64 3.78
N THR A 164 -11.65 -0.69 3.14
CA THR A 164 -10.37 -1.02 3.77
C THR A 164 -9.34 0.07 3.50
N LEU A 165 -8.73 0.57 4.56
CA LEU A 165 -7.55 1.42 4.51
C LEU A 165 -6.36 0.67 5.10
N ARG A 166 -5.22 0.74 4.42
CA ARG A 166 -3.97 0.12 4.86
C ARG A 166 -2.80 1.08 4.68
N VAL A 167 -2.04 1.33 5.74
CA VAL A 167 -0.70 1.91 5.59
C VAL A 167 0.24 0.83 5.09
N VAL A 168 0.84 1.04 3.93
CA VAL A 168 1.75 0.08 3.29
C VAL A 168 3.21 0.47 3.41
N ALA A 169 3.51 1.75 3.65
CA ALA A 169 4.87 2.22 3.93
C ALA A 169 4.86 3.50 4.78
N VAL A 170 5.95 3.70 5.53
CA VAL A 170 6.24 4.94 6.28
C VAL A 170 7.41 5.65 5.62
N LEU A 171 7.20 6.90 5.25
CA LEU A 171 8.04 7.69 4.38
C LEU A 171 8.52 8.95 5.10
N ASN A 172 9.57 9.55 4.55
CA ASN A 172 10.07 10.88 4.92
C ASN A 172 10.06 11.75 3.65
N ILE A 173 8.91 12.32 3.28
CA ILE A 173 8.74 13.04 2.01
C ILE A 173 9.15 14.51 2.15
N ASN A 174 8.88 15.12 3.30
CA ASN A 174 9.10 16.54 3.53
C ASN A 174 10.32 16.86 4.44
N ASP A 175 11.16 15.86 4.71
CA ASP A 175 12.40 15.96 5.52
C ASP A 175 12.18 16.61 6.89
N ASN A 176 11.05 16.29 7.52
CA ASN A 176 10.74 16.73 8.86
C ASN A 176 10.84 15.55 9.86
N SER A 177 10.55 15.82 11.13
CA SER A 177 10.60 14.79 12.18
C SER A 177 9.32 13.96 12.27
N ASP A 178 8.30 14.32 11.50
CA ASP A 178 7.01 13.64 11.48
C ASP A 178 6.98 12.60 10.35
N GLN A 179 6.21 11.53 10.58
CA GLN A 179 6.10 10.46 9.60
C GLN A 179 5.07 10.84 8.53
N ASP A 180 5.35 10.46 7.29
CA ASP A 180 4.36 10.43 6.23
C ASP A 180 3.96 8.98 5.95
N TRP A 181 2.69 8.74 5.63
CA TRP A 181 2.18 7.40 5.35
C TRP A 181 1.71 7.26 3.92
N LEU A 182 2.20 6.22 3.23
CA LEU A 182 1.58 5.73 2.01
C LEU A 182 0.42 4.81 2.37
N VAL A 183 -0.79 5.19 1.95
CA VAL A 183 -2.03 4.49 2.26
C VAL A 183 -2.64 3.94 0.98
N GLN A 184 -3.10 2.69 1.03
CA GLN A 184 -3.94 2.07 0.01
C GLN A 184 -5.37 1.95 0.50
N LEU A 185 -6.30 2.21 -0.41
CA LEU A 185 -7.75 2.09 -0.22
C LEU A 185 -8.31 1.00 -1.14
N SER A 186 -9.17 0.15 -0.57
CA SER A 186 -10.14 -0.68 -1.28
C SER A 186 -11.54 -0.30 -0.82
N ASP A 187 -12.41 -0.01 -1.78
CA ASP A 187 -13.77 0.47 -1.57
C ASP A 187 -14.71 -0.33 -2.48
N GLU A 188 -15.41 -1.32 -1.93
CA GLU A 188 -16.07 -2.37 -2.70
C GLU A 188 -17.50 -2.66 -2.23
N ALA A 189 -18.41 -2.77 -3.18
CA ALA A 189 -19.73 -3.33 -2.92
C ALA A 189 -19.64 -4.87 -2.88
N LYS A 190 -20.27 -5.49 -1.89
CA LYS A 190 -20.39 -6.97 -1.81
C LYS A 190 -21.32 -7.52 -2.89
N VAL A 191 -22.25 -6.70 -3.36
CA VAL A 191 -23.18 -7.02 -4.45
C VAL A 191 -23.07 -5.96 -5.55
N GLY A 192 -23.04 -6.42 -6.80
CA GLY A 192 -22.88 -5.54 -7.97
C GLY A 192 -21.45 -5.52 -8.48
N ASN A 193 -21.09 -4.44 -9.16
CA ASN A 193 -19.82 -4.28 -9.87
C ASN A 193 -19.00 -3.06 -9.41
N TYR A 194 -19.45 -2.36 -8.37
CA TYR A 194 -18.70 -1.23 -7.84
C TYR A 194 -17.47 -1.73 -7.10
N ARG A 195 -16.31 -1.26 -7.55
CA ARG A 195 -15.02 -1.37 -6.88
C ARG A 195 -14.23 -0.11 -7.18
N SER A 196 -13.52 0.40 -6.20
CA SER A 196 -12.61 1.52 -6.35
C SER A 196 -11.35 1.25 -5.54
N TYR A 197 -10.21 1.51 -6.17
CA TYR A 197 -8.88 1.33 -5.58
C TYR A 197 -8.08 2.60 -5.77
N SER A 198 -7.33 3.00 -4.75
CA SER A 198 -6.45 4.17 -4.84
C SER A 198 -5.32 4.10 -3.84
N SER A 199 -4.23 4.77 -4.15
CA SER A 199 -3.16 5.07 -3.20
C SER A 199 -3.08 6.58 -2.96
N PHE A 200 -2.73 7.00 -1.75
CA PHE A 200 -2.54 8.40 -1.40
C PHE A 200 -1.55 8.56 -0.25
N ILE A 201 -1.01 9.77 -0.10
CA ILE A 201 -0.11 10.13 0.99
C ILE A 201 -0.89 10.85 2.09
N LEU A 202 -0.62 10.48 3.34
CA LEU A 202 -0.95 11.27 4.52
C LEU A 202 0.32 11.91 5.04
N TYR A 203 0.38 13.23 4.98
CA TYR A 203 1.52 13.99 5.50
C TYR A 203 1.37 14.23 7.00
N ASP A 204 2.49 14.33 7.70
CA ASP A 204 2.57 14.82 9.09
C ASP A 204 1.57 14.13 10.03
N VAL A 205 1.67 12.81 10.16
CA VAL A 205 0.63 11.98 10.81
C VAL A 205 0.41 12.24 12.31
N SER A 206 1.26 13.07 12.91
CA SER A 206 1.09 13.58 14.28
C SER A 206 -0.07 14.60 14.38
N SER A 207 -0.46 15.23 13.26
CA SER A 207 -1.56 16.20 13.16
C SER A 207 -2.88 15.70 13.73
N ASP A 208 -3.75 16.61 14.20
CA ASP A 208 -5.06 16.27 14.78
C ASP A 208 -6.06 15.76 13.75
N THR A 209 -5.90 16.14 12.49
CA THR A 209 -6.71 15.69 11.36
C THR A 209 -5.79 15.40 10.19
N LEU A 210 -6.02 14.28 9.51
CA LEU A 210 -5.23 13.84 8.37
C LEU A 210 -6.03 14.05 7.10
N THR A 211 -5.39 14.64 6.10
CA THR A 211 -5.93 14.82 4.76
C THR A 211 -5.09 14.05 3.75
N ALA A 212 -5.75 13.26 2.92
CA ALA A 212 -5.14 12.56 1.79
C ALA A 212 -4.72 13.52 0.67
N SER A 213 -3.48 13.34 0.21
CA SER A 213 -2.94 13.93 -1.00
C SER A 213 -2.85 12.86 -2.09
N SER A 214 -3.41 13.15 -3.26
CA SER A 214 -3.29 12.29 -4.45
C SER A 214 -1.82 12.08 -4.82
N ILE A 215 -1.48 10.89 -5.31
CA ILE A 215 -0.16 10.59 -5.90
C ILE A 215 -0.04 10.99 -7.38
N TYR A 216 -1.14 11.44 -7.99
CA TYR A 216 -1.24 11.96 -9.36
C TYR A 216 -1.80 13.38 -9.36
#